data_AF-A0A534TTG6-F1
#
_entry.id   AF-A0A534TTG6-F1
#
_cell.length_a   1.000
_cell.length_b   1.000
_cell.length_c   1.000
_cell.angle_alpha   90.00
_cell.angle_beta   90.00
_cell.angle_gamma   90.00
#
_symmetry.space_group_name_H-M   'P 1'
#
loop_
_entity.id
_entity.type
_entity.pdbx_description
1 polymer ?
#
loop_
_entity_poly.entity_id
_entity_poly.type
_entity_poly.pdbx_seq_one_letter_code
_entity_poly.pdbx_strand_id
1 'polypeptide(L)'
;MLLTRVLYLKQGPVKRFVVVDAAMNDLIRPSLYGAYQEIRPVAGPRPGPAEPVDVVGPVCESGDFLAQDRSLPPVEPDDVLAVMSAGAYGFVMASNYNARPRAAAVLVDGTRWDVVRERETVEDLIRGESLPPWLV
;
A
#
# COMPACT_ATOMS: atom_id res chain seq x y z
N MET A 1 -9.20 -7.19 -1.57
CA MET A 1 -8.83 -5.76 -1.40
C MET A 1 -7.44 -5.71 -0.81
N LEU A 2 -6.73 -4.58 -0.93
CA LEU A 2 -5.50 -4.31 -0.18
C LEU A 2 -5.82 -3.34 0.95
N LEU A 3 -5.46 -3.68 2.18
CA LEU A 3 -5.61 -2.80 3.33
C LEU A 3 -4.30 -2.07 3.58
N THR A 4 -4.39 -0.79 3.93
CA THR A 4 -3.23 0.05 4.23
C THR A 4 -3.57 1.07 5.30
N ARG A 5 -2.61 1.37 6.17
CA ARG A 5 -2.73 2.36 7.24
C ARG A 5 -2.20 3.71 6.77
N VAL A 6 -2.91 4.78 7.10
CA VAL A 6 -2.41 6.15 6.95
C VAL A 6 -1.28 6.37 7.95
N LEU A 7 -0.10 6.68 7.45
CA LEU A 7 1.07 7.01 8.26
C LEU A 7 1.02 8.48 8.68
N TYR A 8 0.85 9.37 7.72
CA TYR A 8 0.74 10.81 7.95
C TYR A 8 0.16 11.53 6.74
N LEU A 9 -0.25 12.78 6.98
CA LEU A 9 -0.76 13.68 5.95
C LEU A 9 0.31 14.71 5.64
N LYS A 10 0.50 15.04 4.35
CA LYS A 10 1.43 16.08 3.91
C LYS A 10 0.69 17.09 3.05
N GLN A 11 0.69 18.35 3.49
CA GLN A 11 0.19 19.47 2.70
C GLN A 11 1.35 20.02 1.84
N GLY A 12 1.25 19.84 0.53
CA GLY A 12 2.12 20.51 -0.43
C GLY A 12 1.56 21.87 -0.86
N PRO A 13 2.34 22.66 -1.62
CA PRO A 13 1.89 23.95 -2.15
C PRO A 13 0.71 23.82 -3.11
N VAL A 14 0.63 22.71 -3.85
CA VAL A 14 -0.40 22.45 -4.88
C VAL A 14 -1.25 21.23 -4.55
N LYS A 15 -0.61 20.15 -4.04
CA LYS A 15 -1.27 18.86 -3.80
C LYS A 15 -1.28 18.49 -2.32
N ARG A 16 -2.27 17.68 -1.95
CA ARG A 16 -2.40 17.04 -0.64
C ARG A 16 -2.08 15.57 -0.77
N PHE A 17 -1.25 15.08 0.13
CA PHE A 17 -0.81 13.69 0.11
C PHE A 17 -1.30 12.98 1.38
N VAL A 18 -1.93 11.83 1.17
CA VAL A 18 -2.20 10.84 2.22
C VAL A 18 -1.12 9.78 2.07
N VAL A 19 -0.12 9.80 2.97
CA VAL A 19 0.97 8.84 2.94
C VAL A 19 0.53 7.60 3.71
N VAL A 20 0.59 6.45 3.05
CA VAL A 20 0.13 5.17 3.61
C VAL A 20 1.25 4.15 3.67
N ASP A 21 1.05 3.05 4.40
CA ASP A 21 2.06 2.02 4.60
C ASP A 21 2.17 0.99 3.48
N ALA A 22 1.23 0.95 2.53
CA ALA A 22 1.32 0.19 1.30
C ALA A 22 1.89 1.05 0.16
N ALA A 23 2.54 0.41 -0.80
CA ALA A 23 3.24 1.12 -1.88
C ALA A 23 3.09 0.41 -3.23
N MET A 24 3.72 0.97 -4.26
CA MET A 24 3.81 0.37 -5.59
C MET A 24 4.43 -1.04 -5.58
N ASN A 25 5.28 -1.36 -4.59
CA ASN A 25 5.83 -2.71 -4.45
C ASN A 25 4.78 -3.73 -3.97
N ASP A 26 3.70 -3.28 -3.32
CA ASP A 26 2.57 -4.12 -2.89
C ASP A 26 1.48 -4.19 -3.99
N LEU A 27 1.27 -3.07 -4.70
CA LEU A 27 0.28 -2.95 -5.76
C LEU A 27 0.77 -1.99 -6.86
N ILE A 28 1.43 -2.55 -7.87
CA ILE A 28 2.10 -1.75 -8.91
C ILE A 28 1.15 -1.18 -9.97
N ARG A 29 -0.09 -1.69 -10.06
CA ARG A 29 -1.02 -1.39 -11.17
C ARG A 29 -1.30 0.11 -11.40
N PRO A 30 -1.52 0.94 -10.37
CA PRO A 30 -1.73 2.37 -10.57
C PRO A 30 -0.50 3.04 -11.19
N SER A 31 0.70 2.75 -10.67
CA SER A 31 1.97 3.28 -11.17
C SER A 31 2.30 2.78 -12.59
N LEU A 32 2.11 1.48 -12.84
CA LEU A 32 2.51 0.84 -14.10
C LEU A 32 1.52 1.09 -15.26
N TYR A 33 0.23 1.14 -14.97
CA TYR A 33 -0.82 1.20 -15.99
C TYR A 33 -1.71 2.44 -15.90
N GLY A 34 -1.53 3.31 -14.90
CA GLY A 34 -2.51 4.36 -14.59
C GLY A 34 -3.86 3.77 -14.14
N ALA A 35 -3.87 2.52 -13.65
CA ALA A 35 -5.12 1.81 -13.37
C ALA A 35 -5.87 2.46 -12.21
N TYR A 36 -7.14 2.81 -12.45
CA TYR A 36 -8.02 3.27 -11.38
C TYR A 36 -8.39 2.11 -10.45
N GLN A 37 -8.21 2.32 -9.14
CA GLN A 37 -8.75 1.47 -8.09
C GLN A 37 -9.44 2.35 -7.04
N GLU A 38 -10.65 1.98 -6.63
CA GLU A 38 -11.40 2.72 -5.62
C GLU A 38 -10.67 2.66 -4.26
N ILE A 39 -10.58 3.76 -3.54
CA ILE A 39 -9.99 3.82 -2.19
C ILE A 39 -11.06 4.29 -1.20
N ARG A 40 -11.28 3.52 -0.13
CA ARG A 40 -12.31 3.82 0.87
C ARG A 40 -11.78 3.69 2.29
N PRO A 41 -12.17 4.57 3.23
CA PRO A 41 -11.93 4.33 4.65
C PRO A 41 -12.70 3.09 5.14
N VAL A 42 -12.03 2.21 5.87
CA VAL A 42 -12.64 0.96 6.37
C VAL A 42 -13.68 1.23 7.45
N ALA A 43 -13.43 2.20 8.34
CA ALA A 43 -14.36 2.60 9.40
C ALA A 43 -15.55 3.43 8.89
N GLY A 44 -15.64 3.67 7.58
CA GLY A 44 -16.60 4.60 6.98
C GLY A 44 -16.07 6.04 6.92
N PRO A 45 -16.75 6.92 6.15
CA PRO A 45 -16.31 8.29 5.97
C PRO A 45 -16.47 9.10 7.26
N ARG A 46 -15.44 9.86 7.62
CA ARG A 46 -15.55 10.89 8.67
C ARG A 46 -16.42 12.06 8.18
N PRO A 47 -17.12 12.77 9.08
CA PRO A 47 -17.85 13.98 8.71
C PRO A 47 -16.91 15.04 8.12
N GLY A 48 -17.31 15.63 6.99
CA GLY A 48 -16.57 16.69 6.31
C GLY A 48 -16.62 16.54 4.80
N PRO A 49 -16.25 17.58 4.03
CA PRO A 49 -16.21 17.51 2.58
C PRO A 49 -15.11 16.56 2.12
N ALA A 50 -15.37 15.81 1.05
CA ALA A 50 -14.32 15.07 0.37
C ALA A 50 -13.47 16.03 -0.47
N GLU A 51 -12.16 15.86 -0.41
CA GLU A 51 -11.18 16.75 -1.04
C GLU A 51 -10.26 15.96 -1.98
N PRO A 52 -9.76 16.59 -3.05
CA PRO A 52 -8.80 15.93 -3.95
C PRO A 52 -7.46 15.71 -3.24
N VAL A 53 -7.03 14.45 -3.17
CA VAL A 53 -5.76 14.02 -2.59
C VAL A 53 -5.06 12.98 -3.46
N ASP A 54 -3.74 12.93 -3.39
CA ASP A 54 -2.95 11.81 -3.88
C ASP A 54 -2.71 10.83 -2.71
N VAL A 55 -2.97 9.54 -2.93
CA VAL A 55 -2.66 8.48 -1.96
C VAL A 55 -1.37 7.82 -2.40
N VAL A 56 -0.31 7.96 -1.60
CA VAL A 56 1.06 7.60 -1.96
C VAL A 56 1.67 6.68 -0.91
N GLY A 57 2.59 5.82 -1.32
CA GLY A 57 3.35 4.98 -0.40
C GLY A 57 4.61 5.68 0.12
N PRO A 58 5.45 4.97 0.89
CA PRO A 58 6.69 5.47 1.47
C PRO A 58 7.94 5.07 0.66
N VAL A 59 7.79 4.53 -0.56
CA VAL A 59 8.92 4.19 -1.44
C VAL A 59 9.54 5.48 -1.97
N CYS A 60 10.87 5.52 -2.07
CA CYS A 60 11.60 6.71 -2.51
C CYS A 60 11.57 6.86 -4.04
N GLU A 61 10.36 6.81 -4.62
CA GLU A 61 10.12 6.90 -6.05
C GLU A 61 8.92 7.82 -6.32
N SER A 62 9.07 8.72 -7.28
CA SER A 62 8.01 9.67 -7.69
C SER A 62 6.76 8.97 -8.23
N GLY A 63 6.94 7.77 -8.81
CA GLY A 63 5.87 6.90 -9.28
C GLY A 63 5.17 6.10 -8.17
N ASP A 64 5.53 6.25 -6.90
CA ASP A 64 4.90 5.52 -5.80
C ASP A 64 3.54 6.13 -5.38
N PHE A 65 2.54 5.94 -6.23
CA PHE A 65 1.16 6.30 -5.94
C PHE A 65 0.22 5.11 -6.08
N LEU A 66 -0.79 5.06 -5.21
CA LEU A 66 -1.92 4.15 -5.29
C LEU A 66 -3.15 4.84 -5.92
N ALA A 67 -3.21 6.17 -5.81
CA ALA A 67 -4.18 7.01 -6.51
C ALA A 67 -3.68 8.45 -6.62
N GLN A 68 -4.09 9.14 -7.68
CA GLN A 68 -3.88 10.57 -7.87
C GLN A 68 -5.24 11.27 -8.00
N ASP A 69 -5.31 12.51 -7.51
CA ASP A 69 -6.47 13.41 -7.62
C ASP A 69 -7.80 12.75 -7.20
N ARG A 70 -7.74 11.98 -6.10
CA ARG A 70 -8.88 11.23 -5.57
C ARG A 70 -9.70 12.10 -4.65
N SER A 71 -11.00 12.18 -4.89
CA SER A 71 -11.95 12.73 -3.90
C SER A 71 -12.05 11.76 -2.73
N LEU A 72 -11.43 12.11 -1.60
CA LEU A 72 -11.41 11.30 -0.39
C LEU A 72 -12.00 12.11 0.77
N PRO A 73 -12.90 11.54 1.58
CA PRO A 73 -13.34 12.17 2.82
C PRO A 73 -12.13 12.39 3.76
N PRO A 74 -12.27 13.22 4.80
CA PRO A 74 -11.21 13.42 5.78
C PRO A 74 -10.73 12.08 6.35
N VAL A 75 -9.41 11.95 6.45
CA VAL A 75 -8.69 10.80 7.03
C VAL A 75 -7.62 11.34 7.97
N GLU A 76 -7.28 10.58 9.00
CA GLU A 76 -6.25 10.90 9.97
C GLU A 76 -5.15 9.82 9.97
N PRO A 77 -3.95 10.12 10.52
CA PRO A 77 -3.00 9.07 10.87
C PRO A 77 -3.68 7.92 11.63
N ASP A 78 -3.22 6.70 11.37
CA ASP A 78 -3.77 5.44 11.88
C ASP A 78 -5.10 4.98 11.29
N ASP A 79 -5.79 5.78 10.48
CA ASP A 79 -6.95 5.29 9.72
C ASP A 79 -6.53 4.18 8.76
N VAL A 80 -7.42 3.19 8.58
CA VAL A 80 -7.22 2.12 7.61
C VAL A 80 -8.03 2.41 6.35
N LEU A 81 -7.36 2.37 5.21
CA LEU A 81 -7.94 2.48 3.89
C LEU A 81 -7.95 1.12 3.19
N ALA A 82 -8.99 0.87 2.40
CA ALA A 82 -9.11 -0.28 1.52
C ALA A 82 -8.96 0.16 0.06
N VAL A 83 -7.93 -0.34 -0.61
CA VAL A 83 -7.78 -0.26 -2.06
C VAL A 83 -8.54 -1.42 -2.68
N MET A 84 -9.62 -1.08 -3.36
CA MET A 84 -10.57 -2.03 -3.93
C MET A 84 -10.03 -2.65 -5.22
N SER A 85 -10.63 -3.77 -5.63
CA SER A 85 -10.27 -4.47 -6.88
C SER A 85 -8.81 -4.90 -6.99
N ALA A 86 -8.10 -5.05 -5.85
CA ALA A 86 -6.71 -5.50 -5.79
C ALA A 86 -6.54 -7.04 -5.77
N GLY A 87 -7.60 -7.80 -6.05
CA GLY A 87 -7.59 -9.27 -5.98
C GLY A 87 -6.90 -9.95 -7.17
N ALA A 88 -6.92 -9.33 -8.35
CA ALA A 88 -6.23 -9.81 -9.54
C ALA A 88 -5.07 -8.86 -9.87
N TYR A 89 -3.92 -9.42 -10.29
CA TYR A 89 -2.73 -8.66 -10.65
C TYR A 89 -2.22 -7.71 -9.54
N GLY A 90 -2.59 -7.97 -8.28
CA GLY A 90 -2.07 -7.29 -7.10
C GLY A 90 -0.85 -8.05 -6.58
N PHE A 91 -1.09 -8.91 -5.59
CA PHE A 91 -0.04 -9.67 -4.90
C PHE A 91 0.92 -10.44 -5.84
N VAL A 92 0.40 -11.01 -6.94
CA VAL A 92 1.21 -11.75 -7.93
C VAL A 92 2.24 -10.89 -8.65
N MET A 93 2.08 -9.57 -8.64
CA MET A 93 3.02 -8.60 -9.18
C MET A 93 3.78 -7.83 -8.08
N ALA A 94 3.62 -8.22 -6.82
CA ALA A 94 4.32 -7.58 -5.70
C ALA A 94 5.83 -7.89 -5.75
N SER A 95 6.64 -6.92 -5.33
CA SER A 95 8.10 -6.98 -5.32
C SER A 95 8.67 -6.59 -3.96
N ASN A 96 9.97 -6.82 -3.80
CA ASN A 96 10.74 -6.40 -2.63
C ASN A 96 11.48 -5.08 -2.86
N TYR A 97 10.97 -4.22 -3.76
CA TYR A 97 11.56 -2.91 -4.01
C TYR A 97 11.63 -2.09 -2.71
N ASN A 98 12.73 -1.33 -2.54
CA ASN A 98 13.12 -0.71 -1.27
C ASN A 98 13.32 -1.68 -0.09
N ALA A 99 13.68 -2.94 -0.34
CA ALA A 99 13.87 -3.98 0.67
C ALA A 99 12.65 -4.16 1.59
N ARG A 100 11.45 -3.98 1.03
CA ARG A 100 10.18 -4.12 1.74
C ARG A 100 9.71 -5.56 1.64
N PRO A 101 9.51 -6.28 2.76
CA PRO A 101 8.97 -7.63 2.72
C PRO A 101 7.52 -7.62 2.22
N ARG A 102 7.16 -8.55 1.33
CA ARG A 102 5.80 -8.63 0.79
C ARG A 102 4.77 -8.86 1.90
N ALA A 103 3.63 -8.19 1.78
CA ALA A 103 2.56 -8.24 2.77
C ALA A 103 1.96 -9.65 2.93
N ALA A 104 1.32 -9.89 4.08
CA ALA A 104 0.50 -11.08 4.28
C ALA A 104 -0.75 -11.05 3.38
N ALA A 105 -1.30 -12.23 3.07
CA ALA A 105 -2.60 -12.38 2.43
C ALA A 105 -3.57 -13.13 3.34
N VAL A 106 -4.80 -12.62 3.43
CA VAL A 106 -5.86 -13.17 4.27
C VAL A 106 -7.03 -13.61 3.39
N LEU A 107 -7.57 -14.79 3.67
CA LEU A 107 -8.82 -15.26 3.10
C LEU A 107 -9.94 -15.10 4.13
N VAL A 108 -11.08 -14.60 3.69
CA VAL A 108 -12.27 -14.40 4.52
C VAL A 108 -13.42 -15.20 3.91
N ASP A 109 -14.16 -15.92 4.74
CA ASP A 109 -15.39 -16.63 4.37
C ASP A 109 -16.46 -16.42 5.44
N GLY A 110 -17.48 -15.61 5.13
CA GLY A 110 -18.47 -15.20 6.12
C GLY A 110 -17.83 -14.50 7.32
N THR A 111 -17.91 -15.11 8.51
CA THR A 111 -17.34 -14.58 9.76
C THR A 111 -15.99 -15.18 10.13
N ARG A 112 -15.46 -16.13 9.34
CA ARG A 112 -14.14 -16.74 9.56
C ARG A 112 -13.10 -16.12 8.64
N TRP A 113 -11.86 -16.07 9.11
CA TRP A 113 -10.72 -15.63 8.32
C TRP A 113 -9.46 -16.41 8.72
N ASP A 114 -8.52 -16.52 7.80
CA ASP A 114 -7.20 -17.10 8.06
C ASP A 114 -6.12 -16.45 7.19
N VAL A 115 -4.88 -16.47 7.68
CA VAL A 115 -3.70 -16.02 6.92
C VAL A 115 -3.31 -17.12 5.94
N VAL A 116 -3.64 -16.94 4.66
CA VAL A 116 -3.30 -17.89 3.60
C VAL A 116 -1.92 -17.65 2.99
N ARG A 117 -1.28 -16.54 3.37
CA ARG A 117 0.12 -16.28 3.09
C ARG A 117 0.71 -15.40 4.18
N GLU A 118 1.78 -15.85 4.81
CA GLU A 118 2.50 -15.08 5.80
C GLU A 118 3.21 -13.87 5.18
N ARG A 119 3.40 -12.82 6.00
CA ARG A 119 4.23 -11.68 5.63
C ARG A 119 5.68 -12.14 5.58
N GLU A 120 6.42 -11.73 4.55
CA GLU A 120 7.85 -11.99 4.50
C GLU A 120 8.59 -11.25 5.62
N THR A 121 9.71 -11.80 6.06
CA THR A 121 10.62 -11.11 6.98
C THR A 121 11.83 -10.54 6.25
N VAL A 122 12.68 -9.80 6.95
CA VAL A 122 13.95 -9.31 6.37
C VAL A 122 14.88 -10.49 6.07
N GLU A 123 14.87 -11.51 6.92
CA GLU A 123 15.64 -12.75 6.73
C GLU A 123 15.24 -13.47 5.44
N ASP A 124 13.97 -13.42 5.05
CA ASP A 124 13.51 -13.98 3.78
C ASP A 124 14.15 -13.30 2.57
N LEU A 125 14.40 -11.99 2.66
CA LEU A 125 14.99 -11.20 1.58
C LEU A 125 16.45 -11.59 1.35
N ILE A 126 17.19 -11.74 2.45
CA ILE A 126 18.63 -12.01 2.41
C ILE A 126 18.97 -13.50 2.43
N ARG A 127 17.97 -14.40 2.52
CA ARG A 127 18.17 -15.85 2.63
C ARG A 127 19.05 -16.42 1.51
N GLY A 128 18.95 -15.85 0.30
CA GLY A 128 19.72 -16.24 -0.88
C GLY A 128 21.06 -15.51 -1.02
N GLU A 129 21.40 -14.61 -0.10
CA GLU A 129 22.63 -13.83 -0.13
C GLU A 129 23.72 -14.52 0.68
N SER A 130 24.97 -14.45 0.19
CA SER A 130 26.13 -14.99 0.89
C SER A 130 27.28 -14.00 0.79
N LEU A 131 27.93 -13.72 1.92
CA LEU A 131 29.15 -12.91 1.90
C LEU A 131 30.30 -13.74 1.28
N PRO A 132 31.01 -13.20 0.28
CA PRO A 132 32.22 -13.83 -0.24
C PRO A 132 33.27 -13.97 0.87
N PRO A 133 34.11 -15.02 0.87
CA PRO A 133 35.11 -15.25 1.91
C PRO A 133 36.14 -14.12 2.11
N TRP A 134 36.26 -13.20 1.16
CA TRP A 134 37.21 -12.09 1.17
C TRP A 134 36.61 -10.77 1.66
N LEU A 135 35.33 -10.74 2.06
CA LEU A 135 34.65 -9.58 2.67
C LEU A 135 34.40 -9.75 4.18
N VAL A 136 34.79 -10.89 4.78
CA VAL A 136 34.57 -11.23 6.20
C VAL A 136 35.87 -11.16 6.98
#